data_AF-A0A968KG64-F1
#
_entry.id   AF-A0A968KG64-F1
#
_cell.length_a   1.000
_cell.length_b   1.000
_cell.length_c   1.000
_cell.angle_alpha   90.00
_cell.angle_beta   90.00
_cell.angle_gamma   90.00
#
_symmetry.space_group_name_H-M   'P 1'
#
loop_
_entity.id
_entity.type
_entity.pdbx_description
1 polymer ?
#
loop_
_entity_poly.entity_id
_entity_poly.type
_entity_poly.pdbx_seq_one_letter_code
_entity_poly.pdbx_strand_id
1 'polypeptide(L)' 'MSSEIDISVRLGDLVFKNPVIAASGTFGYGLEFLPFLDLNRLGGFATKGLSLKPRMG' A
#
# COMPACT_ATOMS: atom_id res chain seq x y z
N MET A 1 -14.86 -18.11 19.17
CA MET A 1 -14.60 -16.66 19.18
C MET A 1 -13.10 -16.47 19.02
N SER A 2 -12.63 -16.26 17.79
CA SER A 2 -11.24 -15.88 17.54
C SER A 2 -11.06 -14.43 17.97
N SER A 3 -10.26 -14.20 19.01
CA SER A 3 -9.80 -12.85 19.35
C SER A 3 -8.84 -12.41 18.24
N GLU A 4 -9.31 -11.55 17.34
CA GLU A 4 -8.42 -10.97 16.32
C GLU A 4 -7.38 -10.08 17.00
N ILE A 5 -6.11 -10.28 16.62
CA ILE A 5 -5.00 -9.46 17.11
C ILE A 5 -5.05 -8.14 16.36
N ASP A 6 -5.14 -7.02 17.08
CA ASP A 6 -5.02 -5.69 16.49
C ASP A 6 -3.59 -5.47 16.02
N ILE A 7 -3.44 -5.29 14.71
CA ILE A 7 -2.16 -5.01 14.04
C ILE A 7 -2.11 -3.58 13.47
N SER A 8 -3.05 -2.71 13.82
CA SER A 8 -3.04 -1.32 13.37
C SER A 8 -1.82 -0.56 13.87
N VAL A 9 -1.33 0.41 13.09
CA VAL A 9 -0.13 1.20 13.43
C VAL A 9 -0.37 2.68 13.17
N ARG A 10 0.16 3.53 14.06
CA ARG A 10 0.14 4.99 13.93
C ARG A 10 1.53 5.49 13.51
N LEU A 11 1.58 6.29 12.45
CA LEU A 11 2.79 6.96 11.96
C LEU A 11 2.51 8.45 11.84
N GLY A 12 2.96 9.23 12.84
CA GLY A 12 2.53 10.63 12.97
C GLY A 12 1.01 10.73 13.11
N ASP A 13 0.38 11.51 12.23
CA ASP A 13 -1.07 11.72 12.22
C ASP A 13 -1.83 10.63 11.43
N LEU A 14 -1.12 9.75 10.72
CA LEU A 14 -1.73 8.68 9.92
C LEU A 14 -1.93 7.42 10.76
N VAL A 15 -3.09 6.79 10.58
CA VAL A 15 -3.41 5.47 11.15
C VAL A 15 -3.58 4.48 10.00
N PHE A 16 -2.73 3.46 9.97
CA PHE A 16 -2.82 2.36 9.02
C PHE A 16 -3.48 1.15 9.68
N LYS A 17 -4.31 0.43 8.91
CA LYS A 17 -4.97 -0.79 9.39
C LYS A 17 -4.01 -1.93 9.73
N ASN A 18 -2.80 -1.91 9.16
CA ASN A 18 -1.72 -2.86 9.43
C ASN A 18 -0.37 -2.28 8.94
N PRO A 19 0.79 -2.85 9.32
CA PRO A 19 2.10 -2.30 8.92
C PRO A 19 2.54 -2.70 7.50
N VAL A 20 1.73 -3.42 6.72
CA VAL A 20 2.13 -3.91 5.39
C VAL A 20 1.89 -2.81 4.36
N ILE A 21 2.96 -2.27 3.78
CA ILE A 21 2.91 -1.20 2.79
C ILE A 21 3.58 -1.66 1.50
N ALA A 22 2.90 -1.53 0.37
CA ALA A 22 3.51 -1.76 -0.94
C ALA A 22 4.59 -0.71 -1.21
N ALA A 23 5.82 -1.16 -1.49
CA ALA A 23 6.96 -0.27 -1.71
C ALA A 23 6.87 0.46 -3.07
N SER A 24 7.48 1.64 -3.15
CA SER A 24 7.51 2.43 -4.38
C SER A 24 8.20 1.67 -5.52
N GLY A 25 7.60 1.71 -6.71
CA GLY A 25 8.15 1.10 -7.91
C GLY A 25 8.00 -0.42 -8.01
N THR A 26 7.62 -1.12 -6.94
CA THR A 26 7.41 -2.58 -6.96
C THR A 26 5.98 -2.97 -7.31
N PHE A 27 5.03 -2.05 -7.14
CA PHE A 27 3.60 -2.27 -7.40
C PHE A 27 2.98 -1.32 -8.43
N GLY A 28 3.77 -0.50 -9.14
CA GLY A 28 3.23 0.45 -10.13
C GLY A 28 2.18 1.38 -9.52
N TYR A 29 0.93 1.26 -9.98
CA TYR A 29 -0.25 1.91 -9.39
C TYR A 29 -1.23 0.91 -8.74
N GLY A 30 -0.89 -0.38 -8.70
CA GLY A 30 -1.64 -1.43 -8.00
C GLY A 30 -2.69 -2.13 -8.85
N LEU A 31 -3.06 -1.55 -9.99
CA LEU A 31 -4.10 -2.10 -10.88
C LEU A 31 -3.74 -3.49 -11.41
N GLU A 32 -2.46 -3.71 -11.69
CA GLU A 32 -1.91 -4.98 -12.16
C GLU A 32 -2.02 -6.10 -11.11
N PHE A 33 -2.21 -5.74 -9.84
CA PHE A 33 -2.28 -6.67 -8.71
C PHE A 33 -3.70 -7.04 -8.29
N LEU A 34 -4.73 -6.39 -8.86
CA LEU A 34 -6.15 -6.70 -8.60
C LEU A 34 -6.52 -8.18 -8.82
N PRO A 35 -5.93 -8.92 -9.80
CA PRO A 35 -6.21 -10.36 -9.95
C PRO A 35 -5.59 -11.25 -8.86
N PHE A 36 -4.59 -10.74 -8.12
CA PHE A 36 -3.81 -11.53 -7.17
C PHE A 36 -4.16 -11.22 -5.70
N LEU A 37 -4.58 -9.98 -5.39
CA LEU A 37 -4.98 -9.60 -4.05
C LEU A 37 -5.98 -8.44 -4.03
N ASP A 38 -6.82 -8.42 -2.99
CA ASP A 38 -7.62 -7.24 -2.65
C ASP A 38 -6.71 -6.17 -2.02
N LEU A 39 -6.45 -5.09 -2.76
CA LEU A 39 -5.60 -3.97 -2.33
C LEU A 39 -6.11 -3.33 -1.04
N ASN A 40 -7.41 -3.42 -0.74
CA ASN A 40 -7.99 -2.92 0.51
C ASN A 40 -7.56 -3.72 1.74
N ARG A 41 -6.73 -4.77 1.59
CA ARG A 41 -6.10 -5.49 2.70
C ARG A 41 -4.71 -4.96 3.07
N LEU A 42 -4.05 -4.19 2.20
CA LEU A 42 -2.74 -3.58 2.48
C LEU A 42 -2.85 -2.38 3.41
N GLY A 43 -2.00 -2.28 4.42
CA GLY A 43 -1.90 -1.13 5.33
C GLY A 43 -1.77 0.20 4.58
N GLY A 44 -0.93 0.24 3.55
CA GLY A 44 -0.76 1.40 2.68
C GLY A 44 -0.13 1.07 1.33
N PHE A 45 0.03 2.10 0.49
CA PHE A 45 0.57 1.97 -0.85
C PHE A 45 1.45 3.16 -1.21
N ALA A 46 2.74 2.92 -1.45
CA ALA A 46 3.63 3.90 -2.06
C ALA A 46 3.70 3.61 -3.56
N THR A 47 3.05 4.44 -4.38
CA THR A 47 3.03 4.24 -5.85
C THR A 47 4.41 4.47 -6.46
N LYS A 48 4.55 4.20 -7.76
CA LYS A 48 5.73 4.64 -8.51
C LYS A 48 5.98 6.16 -8.37
N GLY A 49 7.23 6.55 -8.52
CA GLY A 49 7.63 7.95 -8.54
C GLY A 49 6.90 8.74 -9.64
N LEU A 50 6.50 9.97 -9.30
CA LEU A 50 5.92 10.93 -10.24
C LEU A 50 6.98 11.97 -10.62
N SER A 51 7.08 12.27 -11.91
CA SER A 51 7.93 13.34 -12.43
C SER A 51 7.06 14.45 -13.00
N LEU A 52 7.56 15.69 -12.98
CA LEU A 52 6.81 16.86 -13.44
C LEU A 52 6.39 16.76 -14.92
N LYS A 53 7.25 16.17 -15.75
CA LYS A 53 7.00 15.88 -17.15
C LYS A 53 7.03 14.36 -17.36
N PRO A 54 6.27 13.81 -18.31
CA PRO A 54 6.35 12.38 -18.64
C PRO A 54 7.80 11.96 -18.92
N ARG A 55 8.22 10.85 -18.31
CA ARG A 55 9.51 10.18 -18.58
C ARG A 55 9.24 8.74 -19.01
N MET A 56 9.91 8.30 -20.08
CA MET A 56 10.06 6.87 -20.35
C MET A 56 11.25 6.37 -19.53
N GLY A 57 10.98 5.59 -18.48
CA GLY A 57 12.03 5.03 -17.62
C GLY A 57 12.74 6.09 -16.79
#